data_AF-A0A7C5XJS7-F1
#
_entry.id   AF-A0A7C5XJS7-F1
#
_cell.length_a   1.000
_cell.length_b   1.000
_cell.length_c   1.000
_cell.angle_alpha   90.00
_cell.angle_beta   90.00
_cell.angle_gamma   90.00
#
_symmetry.space_group_name_H-M   'P 1'
#
loop_
_entity.id
_entity.type
_entity.pdbx_description
1 polymer ?
#
loop_
_entity_poly.entity_id
_entity_poly.type
_entity_poly.pdbx_seq_one_letter_code
_entity_poly.pdbx_strand_id
1 'polypeptide(L)'
;MASPTCCYIAKVGRGDMERIAKIIFDEWLSDPEKESFSVIDRLATTVSHEVAKFALYEIARVAERSEEYKDAYWAITNLLSGLDCENHREEALDKCRTIAIHTLSMRFKRE
;
A
#
# COMPACT_ATOMS: atom_id res chain seq x y z
N MET A 1 18.47 24.98 -0.66
CA MET A 1 18.98 23.99 0.33
C MET A 1 18.23 22.70 0.05
N ALA A 2 18.92 21.63 -0.35
CA ALA A 2 18.28 20.33 -0.51
C ALA A 2 17.87 19.82 0.87
N SER A 3 16.58 19.59 1.08
CA SER A 3 16.08 18.97 2.30
C SER A 3 16.77 17.61 2.46
N PRO A 4 17.31 17.25 3.65
CA PRO A 4 17.82 15.91 3.87
C PRO A 4 16.70 14.92 3.55
N THR A 5 16.97 13.93 2.71
CA THR A 5 15.99 12.90 2.34
C THR A 5 15.61 12.12 3.59
N CYS A 6 14.58 12.58 4.30
CA CYS A 6 14.04 11.97 5.50
C CYS A 6 13.25 10.69 5.20
N CYS A 7 12.78 10.52 3.96
CA CYS A 7 12.23 9.28 3.41
C CYS A 7 12.32 9.30 1.87
N TYR A 8 12.11 8.15 1.22
CA TYR A 8 12.09 8.05 -0.26
C TYR A 8 10.68 7.89 -0.84
N ILE A 9 9.67 8.47 -0.18
CA ILE A 9 8.27 8.35 -0.63
C ILE A 9 8.08 8.84 -2.07
N ALA A 10 8.78 9.92 -2.46
CA ALA A 10 8.72 10.49 -3.80
C ALA A 10 9.23 9.53 -4.88
N LYS A 11 10.03 8.51 -4.50
CA LYS A 11 10.51 7.47 -5.40
C LYS A 11 9.54 6.30 -5.53
N VAL A 12 8.53 6.20 -4.67
CA VAL A 12 7.46 5.19 -4.79
C VAL A 12 6.56 5.59 -5.96
N GLY A 13 6.76 4.90 -7.08
CA GLY A 13 6.11 5.22 -8.34
C GLY A 13 4.76 4.51 -8.50
N ARG A 14 4.09 4.80 -9.61
CA ARG A 14 2.82 4.15 -9.97
C ARG A 14 2.95 2.63 -10.09
N GLY A 15 4.01 2.13 -10.72
CA GLY A 15 4.23 0.69 -10.86
C GLY A 15 4.37 -0.03 -9.50
N ASP A 16 4.95 0.64 -8.51
CA ASP A 16 5.05 0.08 -7.16
C ASP A 16 3.69 0.00 -6.47
N MET A 17 2.87 1.05 -6.62
CA MET A 17 1.49 1.06 -6.10
C MET A 17 0.63 -0.01 -6.78
N GLU A 18 0.79 -0.22 -8.08
CA GLU A 18 0.07 -1.27 -8.82
C GLU A 18 0.49 -2.67 -8.38
N ARG A 19 1.78 -2.91 -8.09
CA ARG A 19 2.25 -4.17 -7.50
C ARG A 19 1.65 -4.40 -6.11
N ILE A 20 1.66 -3.39 -5.25
CA ILE A 20 1.05 -3.50 -3.91
C ILE A 20 -0.45 -3.78 -4.04
N ALA A 21 -1.15 -3.11 -4.95
CA ALA A 21 -2.56 -3.36 -5.22
C ALA A 21 -2.82 -4.80 -5.69
N LYS A 22 -1.92 -5.36 -6.51
CA LYS A 22 -1.99 -6.77 -6.91
C LYS A 22 -1.86 -7.72 -5.73
N ILE A 23 -0.93 -7.49 -4.80
CA ILE A 23 -0.80 -8.29 -3.57
C ILE A 23 -2.11 -8.27 -2.79
N ILE A 24 -2.70 -7.08 -2.59
CA ILE A 24 -3.96 -6.95 -1.85
C ILE A 24 -5.08 -7.70 -2.58
N PHE A 25 -5.17 -7.55 -3.90
CA PHE A 25 -6.17 -8.24 -4.69
C PHE A 25 -6.04 -9.76 -4.58
N ASP A 26 -4.84 -10.29 -4.81
CA ASP A 26 -4.61 -11.73 -4.83
C ASP A 26 -4.91 -12.38 -3.47
N GLU A 27 -4.56 -11.71 -2.38
CA GLU A 27 -4.60 -12.32 -1.04
C GLU A 27 -5.88 -11.99 -0.25
N TRP A 28 -6.58 -10.91 -0.58
CA TRP A 28 -7.80 -10.50 0.13
C TRP A 28 -9.07 -10.44 -0.73
N LEU A 29 -8.98 -10.29 -2.06
CA LEU A 29 -10.18 -10.09 -2.89
C LEU A 29 -10.39 -11.15 -3.99
N SER A 30 -9.36 -11.91 -4.36
CA SER A 30 -9.43 -12.76 -5.56
C SER A 30 -10.34 -13.98 -5.40
N ASP A 31 -10.57 -14.43 -4.16
CA ASP A 31 -11.44 -15.54 -3.77
C ASP A 31 -12.76 -14.98 -3.18
N PRO A 32 -13.91 -15.10 -3.90
CA PRO A 32 -15.19 -14.56 -3.45
C PRO A 32 -15.68 -15.14 -2.12
N GLU A 33 -15.30 -16.37 -1.76
CA GLU A 33 -15.73 -16.99 -0.50
C GLU A 33 -14.91 -16.52 0.71
N LYS A 34 -13.75 -15.90 0.47
CA LYS A 34 -12.83 -15.39 1.51
C LYS A 34 -12.58 -13.89 1.41
N GLU A 35 -13.38 -13.19 0.63
CA GLU A 35 -13.20 -11.77 0.35
C GLU A 35 -13.20 -10.93 1.63
N SER A 36 -12.21 -10.03 1.77
CA SER A 36 -12.12 -9.11 2.89
C SER A 36 -11.65 -7.72 2.43
N PHE A 37 -12.45 -6.71 2.74
CA PHE A 37 -12.13 -5.30 2.45
C PHE A 37 -11.29 -4.63 3.54
N SER A 38 -10.97 -5.34 4.63
CA SER A 38 -10.35 -4.75 5.82
C SER A 38 -9.06 -3.97 5.56
N VAL A 39 -8.15 -4.51 4.73
CA VAL A 39 -6.91 -3.82 4.34
C VAL A 39 -7.19 -2.61 3.45
N ILE A 40 -8.14 -2.74 2.52
CA ILE A 40 -8.50 -1.69 1.55
C ILE A 40 -9.17 -0.52 2.26
N ASP A 41 -10.12 -0.79 3.14
CA ASP A 41 -10.86 0.23 3.88
C ASP A 41 -9.91 1.05 4.75
N ARG A 42 -8.92 0.41 5.37
CA ARG A 42 -7.89 1.09 6.17
C ARG A 42 -6.97 1.97 5.32
N LEU A 43 -6.61 1.52 4.11
CA LEU A 43 -5.82 2.32 3.15
C LEU A 43 -6.63 3.44 2.50
N ALA A 44 -7.94 3.26 2.28
CA ALA A 44 -8.81 4.23 1.63
C ALA A 44 -9.28 5.34 2.58
N THR A 45 -9.72 4.96 3.78
CA THR A 45 -10.29 5.91 4.75
C THR A 45 -9.22 6.79 5.37
N THR A 46 -8.00 6.27 5.59
CA THR A 46 -6.86 7.05 6.11
C THR A 46 -7.19 7.87 7.37
N VAL A 47 -8.14 7.40 8.21
CA VAL A 47 -8.63 8.15 9.39
C VAL A 47 -7.48 8.58 10.31
N SER A 48 -6.40 7.79 10.33
CA SER A 48 -5.08 8.21 10.81
C SER A 48 -3.97 7.51 10.02
N HIS A 49 -2.76 8.07 10.07
CA HIS A 49 -1.58 7.41 9.51
C HIS A 49 -1.28 6.07 10.18
N GLU A 50 -1.62 5.90 11.46
CA GLU A 50 -1.46 4.62 12.18
C GLU A 50 -2.37 3.53 11.61
N VAL A 51 -3.62 3.87 11.23
CA VAL A 51 -4.52 2.90 10.58
C VAL A 51 -3.97 2.43 9.24
N ALA A 52 -3.41 3.35 8.45
CA ALA A 52 -2.74 3.00 7.20
C ALA A 52 -1.48 2.15 7.43
N LYS A 53 -0.70 2.44 8.48
CA LYS A 53 0.48 1.64 8.87
C LYS A 53 0.11 0.19 9.19
N PHE A 54 -0.97 -0.05 9.95
CA PHE A 54 -1.43 -1.41 10.23
C PHE A 54 -1.70 -2.20 8.95
N ALA A 55 -2.41 -1.60 7.99
CA ALA A 55 -2.67 -2.24 6.70
C ALA A 55 -1.36 -2.54 5.95
N LEU A 56 -0.42 -1.59 5.91
CA LEU A 56 0.88 -1.78 5.28
C LEU A 56 1.73 -2.86 5.95
N TYR A 57 1.66 -3.03 7.28
CA TYR A 57 2.34 -4.13 7.97
C TYR A 57 1.77 -5.50 7.60
N GLU A 58 0.45 -5.62 7.44
CA GLU A 58 -0.16 -6.87 6.98
C GLU A 58 0.29 -7.23 5.56
N ILE A 59 0.35 -6.24 4.67
CA ILE A 59 0.84 -6.41 3.30
C ILE A 59 2.34 -6.75 3.31
N ALA A 60 3.14 -6.08 4.13
CA ALA A 60 4.57 -6.36 4.27
C ALA A 60 4.82 -7.81 4.67
N ARG A 61 4.07 -8.34 5.64
CA ARG A 61 4.17 -9.74 6.09
C ARG A 61 3.88 -10.73 4.96
N VAL A 62 2.94 -10.41 4.08
CA VAL A 62 2.65 -11.21 2.89
C VAL A 62 3.78 -11.12 1.86
N ALA A 63 4.32 -9.92 1.65
CA ALA A 63 5.43 -9.71 0.73
C ALA A 63 6.73 -10.42 1.19
N GLU A 64 6.99 -10.47 2.50
CA GLU A 64 8.17 -11.14 3.08
C GLU A 64 8.15 -12.66 2.89
N ARG A 65 6.97 -13.28 2.88
CA ARG A 65 6.82 -14.75 2.78
C ARG A 65 6.69 -15.27 1.35
N SER A 66 6.58 -14.39 0.36
CA SER A 66 6.36 -14.76 -1.05
C SER A 66 7.46 -14.21 -1.94
N GLU A 67 8.21 -15.09 -2.61
CA GLU A 67 9.25 -14.68 -3.55
C GLU A 67 8.70 -13.85 -4.72
N GLU A 68 7.42 -14.04 -5.07
CA GLU A 68 6.72 -13.29 -6.12
C GLU A 68 6.63 -11.79 -5.80
N TYR A 69 6.60 -11.42 -4.51
CA TYR A 69 6.33 -10.05 -4.05
C TYR A 69 7.53 -9.36 -3.43
N LYS A 70 8.72 -9.95 -3.57
CA LYS A 70 9.96 -9.46 -2.95
C LYS A 70 10.32 -8.04 -3.41
N ASP A 71 9.95 -7.67 -4.63
CA ASP A 71 10.20 -6.34 -5.21
C ASP A 71 9.28 -5.25 -4.63
N ALA A 72 8.07 -5.60 -4.19
CA ALA A 72 7.11 -4.67 -3.57
C ALA A 72 7.50 -4.27 -2.14
N TYR A 73 8.33 -5.08 -1.45
CA TYR A 73 8.72 -4.84 -0.06
C TYR A 73 9.41 -3.48 0.13
N TRP A 74 10.27 -3.08 -0.81
CA TRP A 74 10.93 -1.78 -0.78
C TRP A 74 9.90 -0.63 -0.83
N ALA A 75 8.85 -0.75 -1.63
CA ALA A 75 7.83 0.28 -1.73
C ALA A 75 6.99 0.38 -0.44
N ILE A 76 6.63 -0.76 0.14
CA ILE A 76 5.85 -0.82 1.38
C ILE A 76 6.63 -0.19 2.55
N THR A 77 7.93 -0.50 2.66
CA THR A 77 8.79 0.08 3.71
C THR A 77 8.98 1.59 3.55
N ASN A 78 9.04 2.10 2.31
CA ASN A 78 9.09 3.54 2.07
C ASN A 78 7.75 4.24 2.32
N LEU A 79 6.62 3.58 2.08
CA LEU A 79 5.31 4.07 2.49
C LEU A 79 5.20 4.18 4.02
N LEU A 80 5.60 3.15 4.75
CA LEU A 80 5.67 3.15 6.22
C LEU A 80 6.54 4.32 6.74
N SER A 81 7.74 4.46 6.18
CA SER A 81 8.65 5.57 6.54
C SER A 81 8.07 6.95 6.20
N GLY A 82 7.32 7.05 5.10
CA GLY A 82 6.63 8.27 4.71
C GLY A 82 5.51 8.65 5.67
N LEU A 83 4.77 7.67 6.22
CA LEU A 83 3.71 7.91 7.20
C LEU A 83 4.25 8.41 8.55
N ASP A 84 5.43 7.95 8.95
CA ASP A 84 6.14 8.43 10.15
C ASP A 84 6.77 9.83 9.95
N CYS A 85 6.96 10.26 8.70
CA CYS A 85 7.55 11.55 8.38
C CYS A 85 6.49 12.65 8.27
N GLU A 86 6.46 13.61 9.19
CA GLU A 86 5.49 14.72 9.17
C GLU A 86 5.48 15.51 7.86
N ASN A 87 6.64 15.69 7.21
CA ASN A 87 6.77 16.42 5.95
C ASN A 87 6.17 15.69 4.74
N HIS A 88 6.10 14.36 4.79
CA HIS A 88 5.75 13.50 3.66
C HIS A 88 4.53 12.63 3.93
N ARG A 89 3.94 12.73 5.12
CA ARG A 89 2.81 11.93 5.58
C ARG A 89 1.62 12.03 4.64
N GLU A 90 1.25 13.24 4.23
CA GLU A 90 0.12 13.44 3.30
C GLU A 90 0.38 12.77 1.95
N GLU A 91 1.61 12.89 1.41
CA GLU A 91 1.97 12.21 0.16
C GLU A 91 1.89 10.68 0.31
N ALA A 92 2.33 10.14 1.45
CA ALA A 92 2.23 8.71 1.73
C ALA A 92 0.76 8.26 1.85
N LEU A 93 -0.10 9.05 2.51
CA LEU A 93 -1.54 8.78 2.62
C LEU A 93 -2.22 8.80 1.24
N ASP A 94 -1.87 9.75 0.37
CA ASP A 94 -2.40 9.80 -1.00
C ASP A 94 -2.01 8.57 -1.83
N LYS A 95 -0.78 8.09 -1.67
CA LYS A 95 -0.34 6.83 -2.30
C LYS A 95 -1.10 5.63 -1.74
N CYS A 96 -1.37 5.58 -0.42
CA CYS A 96 -2.22 4.54 0.18
C CYS A 96 -3.65 4.53 -0.42
N ARG A 97 -4.27 5.70 -0.57
CA ARG A 97 -5.59 5.83 -1.21
C ARG A 97 -5.55 5.36 -2.67
N THR A 98 -4.48 5.71 -3.38
CA THR A 98 -4.26 5.29 -4.78
C THR A 98 -4.15 3.78 -4.90
N ILE A 99 -3.43 3.12 -3.99
CA ILE A 99 -3.34 1.65 -3.91
C ILE A 99 -4.72 1.04 -3.69
N ALA A 100 -5.51 1.57 -2.76
CA ALA A 100 -6.87 1.08 -2.51
C ALA A 100 -7.77 1.17 -3.76
N ILE A 101 -7.73 2.31 -4.46
CA ILE A 101 -8.48 2.52 -5.71
C ILE A 101 -8.03 1.54 -6.80
N HIS A 102 -6.73 1.34 -6.98
CA HIS A 102 -6.22 0.37 -7.95
C HIS A 102 -6.67 -1.04 -7.62
N THR A 103 -6.63 -1.43 -6.35
CA THR A 103 -7.07 -2.75 -5.88
C THR A 103 -8.54 -2.98 -6.21
N LEU A 104 -9.41 -2.03 -5.87
CA LEU A 104 -10.84 -2.11 -6.19
C LEU A 104 -11.09 -2.14 -7.71
N SER A 105 -10.31 -1.38 -8.48
CA SER A 105 -10.42 -1.37 -9.95
C SER A 105 -10.07 -2.74 -10.58
N MET A 106 -9.14 -3.50 -9.98
CA MET A 106 -8.79 -4.84 -10.44
C MET A 106 -9.95 -5.83 -10.25
N ARG A 107 -10.72 -5.68 -9.17
CA ARG A 107 -11.92 -6.48 -8.91
C ARG A 107 -12.98 -6.27 -10.00
N PHE A 108 -13.30 -5.02 -10.33
CA PHE A 108 -14.34 -4.71 -11.33
C PHE A 108 -13.97 -5.05 -12.77
N LYS A 109 -12.67 -5.19 -13.10
CA LYS A 109 -12.22 -5.61 -14.44
C LYS A 109 -12.36 -7.11 -14.71
N ARG A 110 -12.73 -7.92 -13.71
CA ARG A 110 -12.99 -9.36 -13.86
C ARG A 110 -14.46 -9.69 -14.20
N GLU A 111 -15.34 -8.69 -14.23
CA GLU A 111 -16.72 -8.79 -14.76
C GLU A 111 -16.74 -8.46 -16.26
#